data_AF-A0A3C0WZW3-F1
#
_entry.id   AF-A0A3C0WZW3-F1
#
_cell.length_a   1.000
_cell.length_b   1.000
_cell.length_c   1.000
_cell.angle_alpha   90.00
_cell.angle_beta   90.00
_cell.angle_gamma   90.00
#
_symmetry.space_group_name_H-M   'P 1'
#
loop_
_entity.id
_entity.type
_entity.pdbx_description
1 polymer ?
#
loop_
_entity_poly.entity_id
_entity_poly.type
_entity_poly.pdbx_seq_one_letter_code
_entity_poly.pdbx_strand_id
1 'polypeptide(L)'
;MISILTEPAYSGSIWCKELLKSLTDRLRQKRIPFCEIFESIENNGDGVFIIASDYNWIKSTVSKLNSAGIKPILICNQAEQIHGCDYSCVCSDINGSMKYLINELKAAGKTRVALY
;
A
#
# COMPACT_ATOMS: atom_id res chain seq x y z
N MET A 1 -5.91 18.75 3.51
CA MET A 1 -6.43 17.87 2.43
C MET A 1 -5.55 16.62 2.33
N ILE A 2 -6.11 15.43 2.11
CA ILE A 2 -5.33 14.19 1.96
C ILE A 2 -5.05 13.91 0.48
N SER A 3 -3.80 13.63 0.13
CA SER A 3 -3.43 13.19 -1.22
C SER A 3 -3.30 11.67 -1.27
N ILE A 4 -3.85 11.04 -2.30
CA ILE A 4 -3.77 9.60 -2.52
C ILE A 4 -3.04 9.36 -3.84
N LEU A 5 -1.88 8.68 -3.77
CA LEU A 5 -1.10 8.30 -4.93
C LEU A 5 -1.28 6.82 -5.20
N THR A 6 -1.56 6.49 -6.45
CA THR A 6 -1.60 5.10 -6.91
C THR A 6 -0.47 4.87 -7.91
N GLU A 7 0.24 3.75 -7.77
CA GLU A 7 1.23 3.35 -8.77
C GLU A 7 0.51 3.07 -10.11
N PRO A 8 0.92 3.71 -11.23
CA PRO A 8 0.24 3.55 -12.51
C PRO A 8 0.12 2.10 -12.99
N ALA A 9 1.17 1.30 -12.88
CA ALA A 9 1.17 -0.09 -13.31
C ALA A 9 0.27 -0.99 -12.43
N TYR A 10 0.09 -0.62 -11.17
CA TYR A 10 -0.75 -1.36 -10.21
C TYR A 10 -2.21 -0.89 -10.20
N SER A 11 -2.49 0.33 -10.66
CA SER A 11 -3.81 0.98 -10.61
C SER A 11 -4.95 0.17 -11.25
N GLY A 12 -4.62 -0.63 -12.28
CA GLY A 12 -5.57 -1.49 -12.97
C GLY A 12 -6.01 -2.72 -12.18
N SER A 13 -5.23 -3.14 -11.17
CA SER A 13 -5.47 -4.36 -10.39
C SER A 13 -6.73 -4.26 -9.54
N ILE A 14 -7.36 -5.41 -9.29
CA ILE A 14 -8.53 -5.52 -8.40
C ILE A 14 -8.16 -5.01 -7.00
N TRP A 15 -6.98 -5.39 -6.50
CA TRP A 15 -6.50 -4.98 -5.18
C TRP A 15 -6.31 -3.47 -5.05
N CYS A 16 -5.70 -2.80 -6.03
CA CYS A 16 -5.55 -1.36 -5.98
C CYS A 16 -6.91 -0.65 -5.95
N LYS A 17 -7.85 -1.10 -6.80
CA LYS A 17 -9.20 -0.52 -6.88
C LYS A 17 -9.98 -0.69 -5.57
N GLU A 18 -9.95 -1.87 -4.97
CA GLU A 18 -10.66 -2.14 -3.71
C GLU A 18 -10.03 -1.40 -2.51
N LEU A 19 -8.70 -1.31 -2.45
CA LEU A 19 -8.00 -0.54 -1.42
C LEU A 19 -8.31 0.96 -1.55
N LEU A 20 -8.25 1.50 -2.77
CA LEU A 20 -8.56 2.89 -3.07
C LEU A 20 -10.02 3.22 -2.72
N LYS A 21 -10.96 2.36 -3.14
CA LYS A 21 -12.39 2.50 -2.80
C LYS A 21 -12.60 2.49 -1.29
N SER A 22 -12.04 1.51 -0.58
CA SER A 22 -12.18 1.39 0.87
C SER A 22 -11.62 2.62 1.60
N LEU A 23 -10.45 3.11 1.18
CA LEU A 23 -9.83 4.31 1.73
C LEU A 23 -10.70 5.55 1.48
N THR A 24 -11.11 5.77 0.23
CA THR A 24 -11.91 6.95 -0.14
C THR A 24 -13.28 6.95 0.52
N ASP A 25 -13.95 5.80 0.62
CA ASP A 25 -15.23 5.66 1.35
C ASP A 25 -15.07 6.01 2.83
N ARG A 26 -13.96 5.58 3.45
CA ARG A 26 -13.68 5.93 4.85
C ARG A 26 -13.37 7.42 5.03
N LEU A 27 -12.65 8.04 4.10
CA LEU A 27 -12.39 9.49 4.10
C LEU A 27 -13.69 10.29 3.92
N ARG A 28 -14.57 9.88 2.98
CA ARG A 28 -15.92 10.46 2.79
C ARG A 28 -16.75 10.36 4.06
N GLN A 29 -16.80 9.18 4.68
CA GLN A 29 -17.55 8.96 5.92
C GLN A 29 -17.09 9.88 7.05
N LYS A 30 -15.78 10.14 7.12
CA LYS A 30 -15.17 11.05 8.11
C LYS A 30 -15.19 12.53 7.68
N ARG A 31 -15.73 12.84 6.49
CA ARG A 31 -15.76 14.19 5.89
C ARG A 31 -14.36 14.82 5.76
N ILE A 32 -13.35 13.99 5.49
CA ILE A 32 -11.97 14.46 5.26
C ILE A 32 -11.81 14.73 3.76
N PRO A 33 -11.42 15.96 3.35
CA PRO A 33 -11.21 16.27 1.94
C PRO A 33 -9.99 15.55 1.39
N PHE A 34 -10.11 14.97 0.21
CA PHE A 34 -9.03 14.25 -0.45
C PHE A 34 -8.99 14.48 -1.96
N CYS A 35 -7.82 14.26 -2.54
CA CYS A 35 -7.60 14.23 -3.98
C CYS A 35 -6.77 13.01 -4.39
N GLU A 36 -7.15 12.40 -5.49
CA GLU A 36 -6.34 11.36 -6.14
C GLU A 36 -5.34 12.05 -7.06
N ILE A 37 -4.05 11.76 -6.86
CA ILE A 37 -2.94 12.39 -7.57
C ILE A 37 -2.15 11.31 -8.30
N PHE A 38 -1.88 11.56 -9.58
CA PHE A 38 -1.13 10.65 -10.43
C PHE A 38 0.32 11.12 -10.69
N GLU A 39 0.62 12.42 -10.55
CA GLU A 39 1.91 12.96 -11.01
C GLU A 39 2.61 13.96 -10.06
N SER A 40 1.91 14.82 -9.31
CA SER A 40 2.57 15.78 -8.41
C SER A 40 1.72 16.20 -7.21
N ILE A 41 2.34 16.28 -6.04
CA ILE A 41 1.70 16.67 -4.78
C ILE A 41 1.85 18.17 -4.60
N GLU A 42 0.73 18.86 -4.44
CA GLU A 42 0.74 20.25 -3.97
C GLU A 42 1.04 20.26 -2.47
N ASN A 43 2.01 21.09 -2.04
CA ASN A 43 2.57 21.17 -0.68
C ASN A 43 1.58 21.63 0.44
N ASN A 44 0.27 21.58 0.21
CA ASN A 44 -0.77 22.02 1.15
C ASN A 44 -1.62 20.87 1.70
N GLY A 45 -1.16 19.63 1.58
CA GLY A 45 -1.84 18.46 2.11
C GLY A 45 -1.51 18.17 3.58
N ASP A 46 -2.50 17.67 4.34
CA ASP A 46 -2.34 17.23 5.74
C ASP A 46 -1.68 15.84 5.83
N GLY A 47 -1.58 15.12 4.70
CA GLY A 47 -1.02 13.77 4.65
C GLY A 47 -1.11 13.14 3.27
N VAL A 48 -0.29 12.11 3.07
CA VAL A 48 -0.15 11.40 1.80
C VAL A 48 -0.31 9.89 2.02
N PHE A 49 -1.26 9.28 1.31
CA PHE A 49 -1.35 7.83 1.19
C PHE A 49 -0.75 7.37 -0.14
N ILE A 50 -0.05 6.24 -0.14
CA ILE A 50 0.48 5.60 -1.33
C ILE A 50 -0.11 4.19 -1.41
N ILE A 51 -0.68 3.82 -2.56
CA ILE A 51 -1.13 2.46 -2.86
C ILE A 51 -0.30 1.97 -4.05
N ALA A 52 0.58 1.01 -3.80
CA ALA A 52 1.57 0.55 -4.77
C ALA A 52 2.02 -0.89 -4.49
N SER A 53 2.76 -1.45 -5.44
CA SER A 53 3.31 -2.81 -5.39
C SER A 53 4.76 -2.90 -5.85
N ASP A 54 5.22 -2.01 -6.74
CA ASP A 54 6.58 -2.04 -7.27
C ASP A 54 7.59 -1.36 -6.34
N TYR A 55 8.65 -2.09 -5.98
CA TYR A 55 9.70 -1.61 -5.07
C TYR A 55 10.38 -0.34 -5.57
N ASN A 56 10.75 -0.29 -6.85
CA ASN A 56 11.54 0.82 -7.39
C ASN A 56 10.71 2.10 -7.48
N TRP A 57 9.44 1.95 -7.89
CA TRP A 57 8.47 3.02 -7.93
C TRP A 57 8.22 3.56 -6.52
N ILE A 58 7.97 2.69 -5.54
CA ILE A 58 7.76 3.09 -4.14
C ILE A 58 8.99 3.84 -3.63
N LYS A 59 10.19 3.29 -3.80
CA LYS A 59 11.44 3.91 -3.34
C LYS A 59 11.64 5.30 -3.95
N SER A 60 11.43 5.43 -5.25
CA SER A 60 11.55 6.72 -5.96
C SER A 60 10.52 7.74 -5.44
N THR A 61 9.25 7.34 -5.32
CA THR A 61 8.16 8.21 -4.87
C THR A 61 8.34 8.64 -3.40
N VAL A 62 8.66 7.71 -2.50
CA VAL A 62 8.88 8.01 -1.09
C VAL A 62 10.12 8.88 -0.89
N SER A 63 11.22 8.64 -1.62
CA SER A 63 12.42 9.47 -1.54
C SER A 63 12.14 10.92 -1.95
N LYS A 64 11.36 11.14 -3.02
CA LYS A 64 10.92 12.47 -3.44
C LYS A 64 10.08 13.16 -2.37
N LEU A 65 9.16 12.42 -1.75
CA LEU A 65 8.32 12.92 -0.66
C LEU A 65 9.11 13.31 0.57
N ASN A 66 10.03 12.44 1.01
CA ASN A 66 10.88 12.72 2.16
C ASN A 66 11.79 13.93 1.93
N SER A 67 12.28 14.11 0.70
CA SER A 67 13.06 15.30 0.32
C SER A 67 12.25 16.60 0.41
N ALA A 68 10.93 16.51 0.29
CA ALA A 68 9.99 17.62 0.51
C ALA A 68 9.50 17.73 1.97
N GLY A 69 10.05 16.93 2.89
CA GLY A 69 9.65 16.92 4.31
C GLY A 69 8.34 16.17 4.60
N ILE A 70 7.85 15.37 3.65
CA ILE A 70 6.59 14.63 3.77
C ILE A 70 6.87 13.18 4.15
N LYS A 71 6.19 12.69 5.19
CA LYS A 71 6.20 11.28 5.61
C LYS A 71 4.91 10.58 5.18
N PRO A 72 4.90 9.78 4.10
CA PRO A 72 3.68 9.13 3.62
C PRO A 72 3.29 7.90 4.45
N ILE A 73 2.04 7.49 4.29
CA ILE A 73 1.53 6.18 4.71
C ILE A 73 1.43 5.29 3.46
N LEU A 74 2.30 4.29 3.38
CA LEU A 74 2.31 3.27 2.34
C LEU A 74 1.31 2.16 2.68
N ILE A 75 0.41 1.86 1.76
CA ILE A 75 -0.49 0.70 1.81
C ILE A 75 0.02 -0.30 0.77
N CYS A 76 0.76 -1.30 1.23
CA CYS A 76 1.45 -2.27 0.38
C CYS A 76 1.72 -3.56 1.16
N ASN A 77 1.64 -4.71 0.49
CA ASN A 77 1.99 -6.01 1.09
C ASN A 77 3.49 -6.35 0.94
N GLN A 78 4.34 -5.33 0.74
CA GLN A 78 5.78 -5.52 0.65
C GLN A 78 6.33 -6.01 1.99
N ALA A 79 7.05 -7.14 1.94
CA ALA A 79 7.56 -7.81 3.13
C ALA A 79 8.86 -7.16 3.67
N GLU A 80 9.59 -6.43 2.83
CA GLU A 80 10.91 -5.88 3.16
C GLU A 80 10.85 -4.37 3.38
N GLN A 81 11.65 -3.89 4.33
CA GLN A 81 11.81 -2.46 4.58
C GLN A 81 12.58 -1.81 3.41
N ILE A 82 12.08 -0.67 2.93
CA ILE A 82 12.75 0.10 1.89
C ILE A 82 13.78 1.01 2.56
N HIS A 83 15.05 0.60 2.50
CA HIS A 83 16.15 1.37 3.09
C HIS A 83 16.28 2.78 2.50
N GLY A 84 16.52 3.76 3.36
CA GLY A 84 16.67 5.18 2.99
C GLY A 84 15.34 5.92 2.79
N CYS A 85 14.21 5.28 3.07
CA CYS A 85 12.88 5.88 3.00
C CYS A 85 12.26 5.97 4.40
N ASP A 86 11.63 7.09 4.73
CA ASP A 86 10.83 7.29 5.93
C ASP A 86 9.33 7.30 5.58
N TYR A 87 8.61 6.30 6.08
CA TYR A 87 7.18 6.10 5.83
C TYR A 87 6.57 5.26 6.95
N SER A 88 5.26 5.38 7.12
CA SER A 88 4.47 4.41 7.87
C SER A 88 3.92 3.37 6.89
N CYS A 89 3.79 2.11 7.30
CA CYS A 89 3.29 1.04 6.44
C CYS A 89 2.02 0.40 7.02
N VAL A 90 1.02 0.18 6.17
CA VAL A 90 -0.16 -0.64 6.44
C VAL A 90 -0.10 -1.84 5.50
N CYS A 91 0.09 -3.02 6.06
CA CYS A 91 0.24 -4.27 5.31
C CYS A 91 -0.48 -5.42 6.02
N SER A 92 -0.80 -6.46 5.26
CA SER A 92 -1.26 -7.73 5.84
C SER A 92 -0.06 -8.52 6.37
N ASP A 93 -0.28 -9.33 7.42
CA ASP A 93 0.68 -10.35 7.83
C ASP A 93 0.68 -11.51 6.83
N ILE A 94 1.37 -11.33 5.70
CA ILE A 94 1.47 -12.34 4.65
C ILE A 94 2.16 -13.60 5.19
N ASN A 95 3.19 -13.46 6.01
CA ASN A 95 3.93 -14.60 6.55
C ASN A 95 3.04 -15.45 7.48
N GLY A 96 2.31 -14.80 8.39
CA GLY A 96 1.33 -15.47 9.25
C GLY A 96 0.20 -16.10 8.44
N SER A 97 -0.31 -15.39 7.44
CA SER A 97 -1.39 -15.89 6.56
C SER A 97 -0.96 -17.14 5.78
N MET A 98 0.25 -17.16 5.24
CA MET A 98 0.80 -18.32 4.52
C MET A 98 1.04 -19.51 5.45
N LYS A 99 1.56 -19.28 6.66
CA LYS A 99 1.72 -20.33 7.68
C LYS A 99 0.37 -20.93 8.07
N TYR A 100 -0.63 -20.08 8.30
CA TYR A 100 -1.99 -20.50 8.60
C TYR A 100 -2.55 -21.39 7.49
N LEU A 101 -2.49 -20.93 6.23
CA LEU A 101 -2.98 -21.70 5.07
C LEU A 101 -2.29 -23.08 4.95
N ILE A 102 -0.97 -23.15 5.09
CA ILE A 102 -0.24 -24.41 5.00
C ILE A 102 -0.65 -25.37 6.13
N ASN A 103 -0.89 -24.86 7.34
CA ASN A 103 -1.32 -25.68 8.47
C ASN A 103 -2.72 -26.26 8.24
N GLU A 104 -3.66 -25.45 7.72
CA GLU A 104 -5.00 -25.91 7.37
C GLU A 104 -4.97 -26.99 6.27
N LEU A 105 -4.14 -26.81 5.24
CA LEU A 105 -3.95 -27.81 4.19
C LEU A 105 -3.42 -29.13 4.76
N LYS A 106 -2.43 -29.08 5.66
CA LYS A 106 -1.89 -30.26 6.34
C LYS A 106 -2.94 -30.95 7.21
N ALA A 107 -3.74 -30.20 7.96
CA ALA A 107 -4.83 -30.73 8.77
C ALA A 107 -5.88 -31.46 7.91
N ALA A 108 -6.13 -30.97 6.68
CA ALA A 108 -6.96 -31.63 5.68
C ALA A 108 -6.27 -32.79 4.92
N GLY A 109 -5.08 -33.23 5.36
CA GLY A 109 -4.32 -34.31 4.74
C GLY A 109 -3.59 -33.95 3.44
N LYS A 110 -3.56 -32.67 3.06
CA LYS A 110 -2.84 -32.18 1.87
C LYS A 110 -1.39 -31.86 2.23
N THR A 111 -0.51 -32.84 2.04
CA THR A 111 0.90 -32.74 2.47
C THR A 111 1.89 -32.37 1.36
N ARG A 112 1.48 -32.46 0.09
CA ARG A 112 2.28 -32.10 -1.09
C ARG A 112 1.77 -30.79 -1.70
N VAL A 113 1.97 -29.69 -0.96
CA VAL A 113 1.54 -28.35 -1.39
C VAL A 113 2.61 -27.75 -2.29
N ALA A 114 2.21 -27.24 -3.45
CA ALA A 114 3.04 -26.44 -4.34
C ALA A 114 2.44 -25.03 -4.43
N LEU A 115 3.29 -24.01 -4.33
CA LEU A 115 2.95 -22.64 -4.69
C LEU A 115 3.49 -22.37 -6.09
N TYR A 116 2.64 -21.84 -6.96
CA TYR A 116 3.00 -21.39 -8.30
C TYR A 116 2.77 -19.88 -8.40
#